data_AF-A0A235A949-F1
#
_entry.id   AF-A0A235A949-F1
#
_cell.length_a   1.000
_cell.length_b   1.000
_cell.length_c   1.000
_cell.angle_alpha   90.00
_cell.angle_beta   90.00
_cell.angle_gamma   90.00
#
_symmetry.space_group_name_H-M   'P 1'
#
loop_
_entity.id
_entity.type
_entity.pdbx_description
1 polymer ?
#
loop_
_entity_poly.entity_id
_entity_poly.type
_entity_poly.pdbx_seq_one_letter_code
_entity_poly.pdbx_strand_id
1 'polypeptide(L)'
;MDLYSFPPLAAALNAVASTLAALTAALEPALGGLAAAASVLLITVVVRTALIPAGVAQARADRARARLAPRLRELQRRHRNDRERLQRETLKLYRDENVSPTAGCLPLLVQAPVVALLYGVFIHPTIAGHANGLLAETLLGVPLGSSLAGTIASGALPLAAALVFGAVIASIALVGELTRRAFRVTDAPAALSGVLGVAQFATAVIAVFVPLAAGLYLVVTVAWTLGQRLILRRILPPVAA
;
A
#
# COMPACT_ATOMS: atom_id res chain seq x y z
N MET A 1 3.51 -5.45 25.24
CA MET A 1 4.57 -4.42 25.24
C MET A 1 4.30 -3.50 24.07
N ASP A 2 4.24 -2.20 24.30
CA ASP A 2 3.99 -1.22 23.22
C ASP A 2 5.22 -1.18 22.31
N LEU A 3 5.09 -1.69 21.08
CA LEU A 3 6.21 -1.75 20.13
C LEU A 3 6.80 -0.35 19.88
N TYR A 4 5.96 0.69 19.97
CA TYR A 4 6.30 2.09 19.72
C TYR A 4 7.05 2.76 20.87
N SER A 5 7.15 2.11 22.03
CA SER A 5 8.00 2.54 23.15
C SER A 5 9.47 2.13 22.98
N PHE A 6 9.78 1.29 21.99
CA PHE A 6 11.16 0.92 21.68
C PHE A 6 11.93 2.16 21.18
N PRO A 7 13.08 2.53 21.79
CA PRO A 7 13.72 3.84 21.57
C PRO A 7 13.95 4.25 20.11
N PRO A 8 14.46 3.39 19.20
CA PRO A 8 14.66 3.81 17.82
C PRO A 8 13.33 3.96 17.05
N LEU A 9 12.30 3.19 17.40
CA LEU A 9 10.98 3.35 16.78
C LEU A 9 10.27 4.61 17.28
N ALA A 10 10.41 4.91 18.57
CA ALA A 10 9.92 6.16 19.17
C ALA A 10 10.60 7.39 18.55
N ALA A 11 11.92 7.34 18.35
CA ALA A 11 12.67 8.40 17.69
C ALA A 11 12.23 8.59 16.23
N ALA A 12 12.03 7.49 15.49
CA ALA A 12 11.52 7.55 14.13
C ALA A 12 10.10 8.12 14.05
N LEU A 13 9.20 7.70 14.93
CA LEU A 13 7.85 8.25 15.02
C LEU A 13 7.87 9.75 15.32
N ASN A 14 8.70 10.18 16.29
CA ASN A 14 8.84 11.58 16.63
C ASN A 14 9.37 12.41 15.45
N ALA A 15 10.37 11.90 14.73
CA ALA A 15 10.91 12.56 13.55
C ALA A 15 9.86 12.70 12.44
N VAL A 16 9.06 11.64 12.20
CA VAL A 16 7.99 11.69 11.20
C VAL A 16 6.90 12.67 11.62
N ALA A 17 6.47 12.65 12.88
CA ALA A 17 5.45 13.55 13.40
C ALA A 17 5.89 15.01 13.36
N SER A 18 7.12 15.32 13.79
CA SER A 18 7.65 16.69 13.76
C SER A 18 7.83 17.20 12.34
N THR A 19 8.27 16.35 11.41
CA THR A 19 8.38 16.70 9.99
C THR A 19 7.00 16.99 9.39
N LEU A 20 6.00 16.15 9.68
CA LEU A 20 4.62 16.37 9.23
C LEU A 20 4.04 17.67 9.79
N ALA A 21 4.26 17.94 11.08
CA ALA A 21 3.80 19.19 11.71
C ALA A 21 4.47 20.42 11.09
N ALA A 22 5.78 20.37 10.85
CA ALA A 22 6.53 21.45 10.20
C ALA A 22 6.06 21.69 8.76
N LEU A 23 5.81 20.62 7.99
CA LEU A 23 5.24 20.73 6.64
C LEU A 23 3.83 21.35 6.67
N THR A 24 2.99 20.93 7.62
CA THR A 24 1.64 21.48 7.77
C THR A 24 1.69 22.97 8.08
N ALA A 25 2.50 23.39 9.05
CA ALA A 25 2.69 24.79 9.39
C ALA A 25 3.23 25.63 8.21
N ALA A 26 4.12 25.05 7.40
CA ALA A 26 4.65 25.72 6.20
C ALA A 26 3.60 25.86 5.08
N LEU A 27 2.66 24.93 4.98
CA LEU A 27 1.60 24.92 3.97
C LEU A 27 0.35 25.69 4.40
N GLU A 28 0.16 25.92 5.71
CA GLU A 28 -1.01 26.58 6.29
C GLU A 28 -1.32 27.97 5.68
N PRO A 29 -0.35 28.87 5.43
CA PRO A 29 -0.63 30.18 4.85
C PRO A 29 -1.23 30.12 3.44
N ALA A 30 -0.93 29.05 2.68
CA ALA A 30 -1.38 28.89 1.30
C ALA A 30 -2.63 28.00 1.17
N LEU A 31 -2.74 26.97 2.01
CA LEU A 31 -3.75 25.91 1.88
C LEU A 31 -4.79 25.90 3.01
N GLY A 32 -4.59 26.68 4.07
CA GLY A 32 -5.47 26.71 5.24
C GLY A 32 -5.75 25.31 5.79
N GLY A 33 -7.02 24.99 6.01
CA GLY A 33 -7.46 23.68 6.51
C GLY A 33 -7.20 22.48 5.58
N LEU A 34 -6.59 22.68 4.40
CA LEU A 34 -6.11 21.58 3.56
C LEU A 34 -4.63 21.25 3.78
N ALA A 35 -3.91 22.09 4.54
CA ALA A 35 -2.47 21.97 4.73
C ALA A 35 -2.08 20.60 5.30
N ALA A 36 -2.78 20.11 6.33
CA ALA A 36 -2.45 18.83 6.95
C ALA A 36 -2.65 17.63 5.99
N ALA A 37 -3.73 17.63 5.21
CA ALA A 37 -3.95 16.63 4.18
C ALA A 37 -2.88 16.71 3.07
N ALA A 38 -2.52 17.93 2.66
CA ALA A 38 -1.46 18.16 1.68
C ALA A 38 -0.09 17.70 2.18
N SER A 39 0.25 17.90 3.45
CA SER A 39 1.47 17.37 4.07
C SER A 39 1.54 15.85 4.00
N VAL A 40 0.44 15.15 4.32
CA VAL A 40 0.36 13.69 4.21
C VAL A 40 0.54 13.23 2.77
N LEU A 41 -0.10 13.89 1.81
CA LEU A 41 0.06 13.59 0.38
C LEU A 41 1.51 13.80 -0.08
N LEU A 42 2.12 14.93 0.29
CA LEU A 42 3.48 15.31 -0.10
C LEU A 42 4.52 14.34 0.45
N ILE A 43 4.48 14.05 1.76
CA ILE A 43 5.44 13.10 2.36
C ILE A 43 5.31 11.71 1.72
N THR A 44 4.08 11.31 1.38
CA THR A 44 3.82 10.02 0.72
C THR A 44 4.48 9.98 -0.64
N VAL A 45 4.37 11.05 -1.45
CA VAL A 45 5.02 11.15 -2.76
C VAL A 45 6.54 11.14 -2.63
N VAL A 46 7.10 11.84 -1.66
CA VAL A 46 8.56 11.86 -1.40
C VAL A 46 9.06 10.45 -1.07
N VAL A 47 8.41 9.76 -0.14
CA VAL A 47 8.76 8.38 0.24
C VAL A 47 8.63 7.44 -0.95
N ARG A 48 7.54 7.55 -1.72
CA ARG A 48 7.31 6.75 -2.93
C ARG A 48 8.38 6.97 -4.00
N THR A 49 8.85 8.20 -4.14
CA THR A 49 9.93 8.57 -5.06
C THR A 49 11.25 7.93 -4.63
N ALA A 50 11.58 7.99 -3.34
CA ALA A 50 12.75 7.33 -2.78
C ALA A 50 12.71 5.79 -2.94
N LEU A 51 11.50 5.20 -2.95
CA LEU A 51 11.28 3.76 -3.12
C LEU A 51 11.16 3.30 -4.59
N ILE A 52 11.30 4.18 -5.57
CA ILE A 52 11.33 3.82 -7.00
C ILE A 52 12.29 2.66 -7.30
N PRO A 53 13.58 2.68 -6.92
CA PRO A 53 14.51 1.61 -7.25
C PRO A 53 14.06 0.24 -6.69
N ALA A 54 13.52 0.23 -5.47
CA ALA A 54 12.96 -0.98 -4.88
C ALA A 54 11.75 -1.49 -5.68
N GLY A 55 10.85 -0.60 -6.10
CA GLY A 55 9.70 -0.97 -6.93
C GLY A 55 10.09 -1.46 -8.33
N VAL A 56 11.16 -0.91 -8.93
CA VAL A 56 11.72 -1.42 -10.19
C VAL A 56 12.28 -2.83 -10.00
N ALA A 57 13.01 -3.09 -8.92
CA ALA A 57 13.54 -4.41 -8.62
C ALA A 57 12.41 -5.44 -8.42
N GLN A 58 11.34 -5.06 -7.73
CA GLN A 58 10.14 -5.90 -7.54
C GLN A 58 9.47 -6.23 -8.87
N ALA A 59 9.26 -5.23 -9.74
CA ALA A 59 8.67 -5.46 -11.06
C ALA A 59 9.51 -6.38 -11.96
N ARG A 60 10.84 -6.32 -11.86
CA ARG A 60 11.74 -7.26 -12.56
C ARG A 60 11.59 -8.69 -12.02
N ALA A 61 11.52 -8.85 -10.70
CA ALA A 61 11.31 -10.15 -10.07
C ALA A 61 9.96 -10.77 -10.45
N ASP A 62 8.89 -9.98 -10.48
CA ASP A 62 7.55 -10.44 -10.88
C ASP A 62 7.52 -10.91 -12.33
N ARG A 63 8.22 -10.21 -13.24
CA ARG A 63 8.36 -10.65 -14.64
C ARG A 63 9.12 -11.97 -14.77
N ALA A 64 10.22 -12.11 -14.05
CA ALA A 64 11.01 -13.35 -14.06
C ALA A 64 10.16 -14.54 -13.61
N ARG A 65 9.30 -14.35 -12.61
CA ARG A 65 8.32 -15.36 -12.16
C ARG A 65 7.23 -15.64 -13.18
N ALA A 66 6.69 -14.61 -13.82
CA ALA A 66 5.70 -14.78 -14.88
C ALA A 66 6.26 -15.63 -16.03
N ARG A 67 7.54 -15.46 -16.38
CA ARG A 67 8.25 -16.31 -17.35
C ARG A 67 8.37 -17.77 -16.92
N LEU A 68 8.55 -18.03 -15.62
CA LEU A 68 8.66 -19.40 -15.08
C LEU A 68 7.32 -20.08 -14.87
N ALA A 69 6.22 -19.33 -14.75
CA ALA A 69 4.88 -19.84 -14.52
C ALA A 69 4.45 -21.01 -15.44
N PRO A 70 4.67 -21.00 -16.77
CA PRO A 70 4.31 -22.13 -17.64
C PRO A 70 5.09 -23.41 -17.29
N ARG A 71 6.42 -23.31 -17.08
CA ARG A 71 7.26 -24.46 -16.71
C ARG A 71 6.91 -25.01 -15.33
N LEU A 72 6.57 -24.12 -14.39
CA LEU A 72 6.07 -24.52 -13.07
C LEU A 72 4.75 -25.29 -13.17
N ARG A 73 3.82 -24.85 -14.04
CA ARG A 73 2.56 -25.58 -14.30
C ARG A 73 2.83 -26.95 -14.91
N GLU A 74 3.82 -27.08 -15.78
CA GLU A 74 4.20 -28.36 -16.36
C GLU A 74 4.79 -29.31 -15.30
N LEU A 75 5.70 -28.83 -14.45
CA LEU A 75 6.20 -29.58 -13.30
C LEU A 75 5.06 -30.08 -12.39
N GLN A 76 4.12 -29.19 -12.07
CA GLN A 76 2.95 -29.52 -11.26
C GLN A 76 2.08 -30.62 -11.89
N ARG A 77 1.95 -30.63 -13.22
CA ARG A 77 1.25 -31.69 -13.95
C ARG A 77 2.03 -33.00 -13.93
N ARG A 78 3.34 -32.97 -14.18
CA ARG A 78 4.20 -34.16 -14.24
C ARG A 78 4.38 -34.85 -12.87
N HIS A 79 4.47 -34.08 -11.79
CA HIS A 79 4.77 -34.58 -10.45
C HIS A 79 3.60 -34.40 -9.46
N ARG A 80 2.35 -34.36 -9.96
CA ARG A 80 1.15 -34.15 -9.12
C ARG A 80 1.04 -35.11 -7.93
N ASN A 81 1.49 -36.34 -8.10
CA ASN A 81 1.39 -37.42 -7.10
C ASN A 81 2.64 -37.54 -6.21
N ASP A 82 3.71 -36.80 -6.50
CA ASP A 82 4.98 -36.87 -5.76
C ASP A 82 5.37 -35.47 -5.29
N ARG A 83 4.89 -35.11 -4.09
CA ARG A 83 5.08 -33.78 -3.51
C ARG A 83 6.56 -33.47 -3.24
N GLU A 84 7.34 -34.46 -2.83
CA GLU A 84 8.76 -34.26 -2.55
C GLU A 84 9.54 -33.96 -3.82
N ARG A 85 9.29 -34.74 -4.88
CA ARG A 85 9.93 -34.51 -6.18
C ARG A 85 9.48 -33.20 -6.80
N LEU A 86 8.20 -32.87 -6.71
CA LEU A 86 7.67 -31.58 -7.14
C LEU A 86 8.39 -30.41 -6.45
N GLN A 87 8.58 -30.46 -5.13
CA GLN A 87 9.30 -29.43 -4.40
C GLN A 87 10.77 -29.31 -4.82
N ARG A 88 11.47 -30.46 -4.95
CA ARG A 88 12.88 -30.49 -5.37
C ARG A 88 13.08 -29.91 -6.76
N GLU A 89 12.30 -30.36 -7.74
CA GLU A 89 12.39 -29.89 -9.12
C GLU A 89 11.96 -28.42 -9.25
N THR A 90 10.97 -27.97 -8.46
CA THR A 90 10.57 -26.56 -8.41
C THR A 90 11.71 -25.68 -7.91
N LEU A 91 12.37 -26.07 -6.82
CA LEU A 91 13.49 -25.33 -6.26
C LEU A 91 14.69 -25.32 -7.21
N LYS A 92 14.94 -26.46 -7.88
CA LYS A 92 15.97 -26.57 -8.92
C LYS A 92 15.71 -25.62 -10.07
N LEU A 93 14.48 -25.57 -10.61
CA LEU A 93 14.10 -24.64 -11.66
C LEU A 93 14.33 -23.18 -11.26
N TYR A 94 13.96 -22.79 -10.03
CA TYR A 94 14.22 -21.44 -9.53
C TYR A 94 15.72 -21.13 -9.45
N ARG A 95 16.55 -22.09 -9.04
CA ARG A 95 18.02 -21.94 -8.97
C ARG A 95 18.64 -21.84 -10.36
N ASP A 96 18.27 -22.73 -11.27
CA ASP A 96 18.81 -22.79 -12.63
C ASP A 96 18.51 -21.48 -13.40
N GLU A 97 17.36 -20.87 -13.12
CA GLU A 97 16.93 -19.60 -13.74
C GLU A 97 17.34 -18.36 -12.93
N ASN A 98 18.07 -18.53 -11.82
CA ASN A 98 18.51 -17.47 -10.91
C ASN A 98 17.37 -16.55 -10.42
N VAL A 99 16.18 -17.14 -10.19
CA VAL A 99 15.00 -16.41 -9.68
C VAL A 99 14.71 -16.83 -8.24
N SER A 100 14.57 -15.86 -7.33
CA SER A 100 14.23 -16.15 -5.94
C SER A 100 12.73 -16.43 -5.74
N PRO A 101 12.36 -17.52 -5.01
CA PRO A 101 10.98 -17.84 -4.66
C PRO A 101 10.38 -16.88 -3.62
N THR A 102 11.20 -16.10 -2.91
CA THR A 102 10.74 -15.10 -1.91
C THR A 102 10.67 -13.67 -2.43
N ALA A 103 11.24 -13.36 -3.60
CA ALA A 103 11.22 -12.01 -4.18
C ALA A 103 9.83 -11.31 -4.26
N GLY A 104 8.72 -12.05 -4.24
CA GLY A 104 7.35 -11.50 -4.26
C GLY A 104 6.79 -11.08 -2.90
N CYS A 105 7.43 -11.44 -1.78
CA CYS A 105 7.10 -10.86 -0.47
C CYS A 105 7.93 -9.61 -0.13
N LEU A 106 8.94 -9.31 -0.94
CA LEU A 106 9.77 -8.11 -0.82
C LEU A 106 8.97 -6.80 -0.78
N PRO A 107 7.88 -6.62 -1.56
CA PRO A 107 7.04 -5.43 -1.47
C PRO A 107 6.48 -5.20 -0.06
N LEU A 108 6.01 -6.26 0.58
CA LEU A 108 5.42 -6.18 1.91
C LEU A 108 6.47 -5.81 2.96
N LEU A 109 7.66 -6.41 2.87
CA LEU A 109 8.76 -6.14 3.81
C LEU A 109 9.27 -4.70 3.71
N VAL A 110 9.39 -4.16 2.50
CA VAL A 110 9.83 -2.77 2.29
C VAL A 110 8.76 -1.77 2.72
N GLN A 111 7.48 -2.11 2.55
CA GLN A 111 6.38 -1.19 2.84
C GLN A 111 5.92 -1.23 4.31
N ALA A 112 6.12 -2.35 5.02
CA ALA A 112 5.68 -2.52 6.40
C ALA A 112 6.21 -1.42 7.36
N PRO A 113 7.50 -1.01 7.31
CA PRO A 113 8.01 0.07 8.17
C PRO A 113 7.31 1.41 7.93
N VAL A 114 7.06 1.76 6.65
CA VAL A 114 6.41 3.02 6.27
C VAL A 114 4.97 3.06 6.79
N VAL A 115 4.23 1.96 6.60
CA VAL A 115 2.85 1.84 7.05
C VAL A 115 2.78 1.85 8.58
N ALA A 116 3.69 1.14 9.26
CA ALA A 116 3.74 1.11 10.72
C ALA A 116 4.01 2.51 11.32
N LEU A 117 4.94 3.26 10.73
CA LEU A 117 5.23 4.63 11.18
C LEU A 117 4.05 5.57 10.94
N LEU A 118 3.48 5.58 9.73
CA LEU A 118 2.37 6.47 9.43
C LEU A 118 1.12 6.13 10.26
N TYR A 119 0.79 4.84 10.38
CA TYR A 119 -0.31 4.41 11.21
C TYR A 119 -0.06 4.75 12.69
N GLY A 120 1.15 4.51 13.20
CA GLY A 120 1.56 4.88 14.55
C GLY A 120 1.36 6.37 14.85
N VAL A 121 1.73 7.26 13.93
CA VAL A 121 1.52 8.71 14.08
C VAL A 121 0.03 9.06 14.19
N PHE A 122 -0.88 8.36 13.50
CA PHE A 122 -2.29 8.74 13.48
C PHE A 122 -3.20 7.94 14.43
N ILE A 123 -2.63 7.06 15.26
CA ILE A 123 -3.37 6.36 16.33
C ILE A 123 -2.91 6.76 17.74
N HIS A 124 -1.68 7.31 17.87
CA HIS A 124 -1.15 7.67 19.17
C HIS A 124 -1.47 9.13 19.51
N PRO A 125 -2.25 9.40 20.58
CA PRO A 125 -2.57 10.76 21.02
C PRO A 125 -1.36 11.47 21.61
N THR A 126 -0.32 10.73 21.98
CA THR A 126 0.93 11.25 22.51
C THR A 126 2.12 10.66 21.76
N ILE A 127 3.05 11.52 21.34
CA ILE A 127 4.29 11.13 20.66
C ILE A 127 5.45 11.78 21.41
N ALA A 128 6.43 10.97 21.82
CA ALA A 128 7.59 11.42 22.59
C ALA A 128 7.24 12.30 23.81
N GLY A 129 6.16 11.96 24.53
CA GLY A 129 5.72 12.67 25.74
C GLY A 129 4.88 13.94 25.49
N HIS A 130 4.62 14.31 24.24
CA HIS A 130 3.83 15.51 23.88
C HIS A 130 2.51 15.13 23.21
N ALA A 131 1.49 15.98 23.34
CA ALA A 131 0.21 15.79 22.68
C ALA A 131 0.37 15.88 21.15
N ASN A 132 -0.26 14.96 20.44
CA ASN A 132 -0.17 14.86 19.00
C ASN A 132 -1.17 15.79 18.30
N GLY A 133 -0.72 17.00 17.94
CA GLY A 133 -1.53 17.99 17.24
C GLY A 133 -2.06 17.53 15.87
N LEU A 134 -1.38 16.58 15.20
CA LEU A 134 -1.77 16.09 13.87
C LEU A 134 -3.11 15.34 13.88
N LEU A 135 -3.56 14.84 15.02
CA LEU A 135 -4.87 14.17 15.14
C LEU A 135 -6.03 15.16 15.12
N ALA A 136 -5.79 16.37 15.62
CA ALA A 136 -6.78 17.45 15.71
C ALA A 136 -6.97 18.18 14.37
N GLU A 137 -5.97 18.10 13.49
CA GLU A 137 -6.06 18.61 12.12
C GLU A 137 -7.25 18.00 11.38
N THR A 138 -7.92 18.82 10.57
CA THR A 138 -9.12 18.41 9.84
C THR A 138 -8.93 18.51 8.34
N LEU A 139 -9.63 17.65 7.60
CA LEU A 139 -9.84 17.79 6.17
C LEU A 139 -11.32 18.09 5.95
N LEU A 140 -11.64 19.30 5.48
CA LEU A 140 -13.02 19.75 5.28
C LEU A 140 -13.90 19.57 6.54
N GLY A 141 -13.33 19.82 7.73
CA GLY A 141 -14.00 19.67 9.03
C GLY A 141 -14.02 18.25 9.59
N VAL A 142 -13.41 17.27 8.93
CA VAL A 142 -13.31 15.89 9.39
C VAL A 142 -11.91 15.63 9.98
N PRO A 143 -11.79 15.23 11.27
CA PRO A 143 -10.49 14.99 11.89
C PRO A 143 -9.67 13.92 11.16
N LEU A 144 -8.39 14.17 10.92
CA LEU A 144 -7.49 13.25 10.22
C LEU A 144 -7.27 11.93 10.99
N GLY A 145 -7.41 11.96 12.31
CA GLY A 145 -7.35 10.78 13.17
C GLY A 145 -8.62 9.91 13.18
N SER A 146 -9.74 10.39 12.60
CA SER A 146 -11.01 9.65 12.60
C SER A 146 -11.06 8.57 11.51
N SER A 147 -11.80 7.49 11.73
CA SER A 147 -12.06 6.45 10.73
C SER A 147 -13.55 6.37 10.43
N LEU A 148 -13.92 5.95 9.20
CA LEU A 148 -15.32 5.82 8.81
C LEU A 148 -16.07 4.83 9.73
N ALA A 149 -15.45 3.69 10.03
CA ALA A 149 -16.00 2.71 10.95
C ALA A 149 -16.25 3.31 12.35
N GLY A 150 -15.30 4.09 12.87
CA GLY A 150 -15.44 4.77 14.16
C GLY A 150 -16.56 5.80 14.18
N THR A 151 -16.65 6.62 13.11
CA THR A 151 -17.72 7.61 12.96
C THR A 151 -19.09 6.96 12.86
N ILE A 152 -19.25 5.90 12.06
CA ILE A 152 -20.51 5.14 11.99
C ILE A 152 -20.84 4.51 13.35
N ALA A 153 -19.85 3.91 14.03
CA ALA A 153 -20.04 3.29 15.34
C ALA A 153 -20.47 4.29 16.42
N SER A 154 -20.07 5.57 16.31
CA SER A 154 -20.55 6.63 17.20
C SER A 154 -22.01 7.04 16.99
N GLY A 155 -22.70 6.47 16.00
CA GLY A 155 -24.12 6.73 15.73
C GLY A 155 -24.40 8.04 14.98
N ALA A 156 -23.37 8.78 14.58
CA ALA A 156 -23.48 10.01 13.82
C ALA A 156 -22.55 9.97 12.62
N LEU A 157 -23.10 10.05 11.41
CA LEU A 157 -22.33 10.23 10.18
C LEU A 157 -22.68 11.60 9.57
N PRO A 158 -22.00 12.69 10.00
CA PRO A 158 -22.19 14.00 9.40
C PRO A 158 -21.99 13.94 7.89
N LEU A 159 -22.74 14.76 7.13
CA LEU A 159 -22.63 14.79 5.67
C LEU A 159 -21.20 15.04 5.20
N ALA A 160 -20.47 15.94 5.87
CA ALA A 160 -19.06 16.20 5.58
C ALA A 160 -18.19 14.93 5.71
N ALA A 161 -18.37 14.16 6.79
CA ALA A 161 -17.67 12.89 6.99
C ALA A 161 -18.03 11.86 5.90
N ALA A 162 -19.32 11.72 5.58
CA ALA A 162 -19.79 10.83 4.52
C ALA A 162 -19.15 11.15 3.16
N LEU A 163 -19.10 12.45 2.80
CA LEU A 163 -18.52 12.89 1.53
C LEU A 163 -16.99 12.70 1.49
N VAL A 164 -16.29 13.06 2.57
CA VAL A 164 -14.82 12.93 2.62
C VAL A 164 -14.38 11.47 2.60
N PHE A 165 -14.92 10.62 3.48
CA PHE A 165 -14.60 9.20 3.47
C PHE A 165 -15.08 8.51 2.19
N GLY A 166 -16.27 8.88 1.70
CA GLY A 166 -16.80 8.39 0.44
C GLY A 166 -15.88 8.71 -0.75
N ALA A 167 -15.37 9.94 -0.84
CA ALA A 167 -14.44 10.35 -1.89
C ALA A 167 -13.11 9.58 -1.82
N VAL A 168 -12.55 9.38 -0.61
CA VAL A 168 -11.32 8.61 -0.41
C VAL A 168 -11.52 7.15 -0.85
N ILE A 169 -12.58 6.50 -0.36
CA ILE A 169 -12.88 5.09 -0.68
C ILE A 169 -13.17 4.92 -2.17
N ALA A 170 -13.97 5.82 -2.76
CA ALA A 170 -14.28 5.80 -4.18
C ALA A 170 -13.02 5.98 -5.03
N SER A 171 -12.09 6.84 -4.62
CA SER A 171 -10.80 7.02 -5.31
C SER A 171 -9.96 5.75 -5.27
N ILE A 172 -9.85 5.09 -4.12
CA ILE A 172 -9.12 3.81 -3.99
C ILE A 172 -9.78 2.73 -4.84
N ALA A 173 -11.12 2.61 -4.78
CA ALA A 173 -11.87 1.62 -5.55
C ALA A 173 -11.75 1.86 -7.06
N LEU A 174 -11.78 3.12 -7.51
CA LEU A 174 -11.58 3.50 -8.90
C LEU A 174 -10.19 3.09 -9.38
N VAL A 175 -9.14 3.39 -8.62
CA VAL A 175 -7.77 2.96 -8.95
C VAL A 175 -7.67 1.43 -8.96
N GLY A 176 -8.33 0.76 -8.01
CA GLY A 176 -8.41 -0.71 -7.96
C GLY A 176 -9.05 -1.29 -9.23
N GLU A 177 -10.17 -0.72 -9.69
CA GLU A 177 -10.84 -1.13 -10.92
C GLU A 177 -10.02 -0.83 -12.18
N LEU A 178 -9.36 0.33 -12.25
CA LEU A 178 -8.42 0.67 -13.33
C LEU A 178 -7.25 -0.33 -13.37
N THR A 179 -6.71 -0.69 -12.21
CA THR A 179 -5.64 -1.69 -12.10
C THR A 179 -6.13 -3.07 -12.54
N ARG A 180 -7.31 -3.48 -12.08
CA ARG A 180 -7.95 -4.75 -12.45
C ARG A 180 -8.16 -4.85 -13.97
N ARG A 181 -8.60 -3.77 -14.61
CA ARG A 181 -8.79 -3.71 -16.07
C ARG A 181 -7.45 -3.74 -16.82
N ALA A 182 -6.46 -2.97 -16.37
CA ALA A 182 -5.18 -2.85 -17.04
C ALA A 182 -4.30 -4.11 -16.95
N PHE A 183 -4.41 -4.88 -15.87
CA PHE A 183 -3.57 -6.04 -15.56
C PHE A 183 -4.36 -7.34 -15.38
N ARG A 184 -5.47 -7.48 -16.10
CA ARG A 184 -6.29 -8.70 -16.08
C ARG A 184 -5.48 -9.89 -16.59
N VAL A 185 -5.40 -10.96 -15.79
CA VAL A 185 -4.76 -12.22 -16.19
C VAL A 185 -5.75 -13.02 -17.04
N THR A 186 -5.43 -13.23 -18.31
CA THR A 186 -6.30 -13.88 -19.30
C THR A 186 -6.32 -15.41 -19.21
N ASP A 187 -5.29 -16.03 -18.63
CA ASP A 187 -5.12 -17.50 -18.58
C ASP A 187 -5.05 -18.07 -17.14
N ALA A 188 -5.80 -17.47 -16.22
CA ALA A 188 -5.95 -17.98 -14.87
C ALA A 188 -7.20 -18.86 -14.76
N PRO A 189 -7.19 -19.92 -13.94
CA PRO A 189 -8.41 -20.64 -13.56
C PRO A 189 -9.47 -19.65 -13.06
N ALA A 190 -10.75 -19.89 -13.40
CA ALA A 190 -11.84 -18.96 -13.10
C ALA A 190 -11.85 -18.53 -11.61
N ALA A 191 -11.68 -19.47 -10.69
CA ALA A 191 -11.60 -19.21 -9.25
C ALA A 191 -10.44 -18.25 -8.88
N LEU A 192 -9.25 -18.45 -9.45
CA LEU A 192 -8.09 -17.58 -9.18
C LEU A 192 -8.29 -16.19 -9.79
N SER A 193 -8.87 -16.10 -11.00
CA SER A 193 -9.14 -14.82 -11.66
C SER A 193 -10.13 -13.96 -10.88
N GLY A 194 -11.13 -14.58 -10.25
CA GLY A 194 -12.09 -13.93 -9.37
C GLY A 194 -11.42 -13.38 -8.11
N VAL A 195 -10.65 -14.22 -7.42
CA VAL A 195 -9.92 -13.83 -6.19
C VAL A 195 -8.94 -12.69 -6.46
N LEU A 196 -8.14 -12.77 -7.52
CA LEU A 196 -7.18 -11.71 -7.89
C LEU A 196 -7.88 -10.40 -8.24
N GLY A 197 -9.07 -10.47 -8.85
CA GLY A 197 -9.89 -9.31 -9.16
C GLY A 197 -10.45 -8.64 -7.91
N VAL A 198 -10.99 -9.42 -6.97
CA VAL A 198 -11.52 -8.89 -5.69
C VAL A 198 -10.41 -8.35 -4.80
N ALA A 199 -9.21 -8.94 -4.85
CA ALA A 199 -8.06 -8.49 -4.07
C ALA A 199 -7.69 -7.01 -4.32
N GLN A 200 -7.99 -6.46 -5.51
CA GLN A 200 -7.72 -5.04 -5.80
C GLN A 200 -8.58 -4.08 -4.97
N PHE A 201 -9.71 -4.54 -4.41
CA PHE A 201 -10.60 -3.74 -3.56
C PHE A 201 -10.29 -3.89 -2.07
N ALA A 202 -9.39 -4.80 -1.69
CA ALA A 202 -9.02 -5.01 -0.28
C ALA A 202 -8.53 -3.71 0.39
N THR A 203 -7.77 -2.88 -0.32
CA THR A 203 -7.32 -1.59 0.18
C THR A 203 -8.47 -0.61 0.45
N ALA A 204 -9.53 -0.64 -0.36
CA ALA A 204 -10.71 0.19 -0.14
C ALA A 204 -11.49 -0.24 1.11
N VAL A 205 -11.55 -1.55 1.38
CA VAL A 205 -12.12 -2.08 2.63
C VAL A 205 -11.27 -1.68 3.84
N ILE A 206 -9.94 -1.81 3.75
CA ILE A 206 -9.02 -1.37 4.82
C ILE A 206 -9.20 0.12 5.12
N ALA A 207 -9.39 0.96 4.08
CA ALA A 207 -9.61 2.40 4.21
C ALA A 207 -10.81 2.77 5.10
N VAL A 208 -11.80 1.89 5.26
CA VAL A 208 -12.97 2.09 6.13
C VAL A 208 -12.57 2.10 7.61
N PHE A 209 -11.56 1.32 7.99
CA PHE A 209 -11.20 1.07 9.38
C PHE A 209 -10.02 1.92 9.87
N VAL A 210 -9.16 2.35 8.95
CA VAL A 210 -7.97 3.16 9.30
C VAL A 210 -8.32 4.65 9.43
N PRO A 211 -7.49 5.44 10.13
CA PRO A 211 -7.62 6.89 10.18
C PRO A 211 -7.66 7.54 8.78
N LEU A 212 -8.35 8.66 8.64
CA LEU A 212 -8.48 9.41 7.39
C LEU A 212 -7.13 9.75 6.77
N ALA A 213 -6.13 10.15 7.56
CA ALA A 213 -4.77 10.39 7.07
C ALA A 213 -4.15 9.14 6.45
N ALA A 214 -4.34 7.96 7.05
CA ALA A 214 -3.90 6.69 6.47
C ALA A 214 -4.68 6.39 5.17
N GLY A 215 -5.97 6.72 5.11
CA GLY A 215 -6.78 6.66 3.88
C GLY A 215 -6.20 7.51 2.74
N LEU A 216 -5.80 8.76 3.02
CA LEU A 216 -5.15 9.65 2.04
C LEU A 216 -3.82 9.07 1.54
N TYR A 217 -3.01 8.54 2.45
CA TYR A 217 -1.78 7.83 2.07
C TYR A 217 -2.07 6.61 1.17
N LEU A 218 -3.13 5.86 1.47
CA LEU A 218 -3.52 4.70 0.67
C LEU A 218 -3.94 5.11 -0.74
N VAL A 219 -4.68 6.21 -0.91
CA VAL A 219 -5.04 6.78 -2.23
C VAL A 219 -3.78 7.02 -3.07
N VAL A 220 -2.82 7.79 -2.54
CA VAL A 220 -1.57 8.09 -3.26
C VAL A 220 -0.79 6.82 -3.54
N THR A 221 -0.72 5.92 -2.56
CA THR A 221 -0.05 4.62 -2.66
C THR A 221 -0.59 3.78 -3.82
N VAL A 222 -1.91 3.61 -3.94
CA VAL A 222 -2.49 2.80 -5.01
C VAL A 222 -2.35 3.50 -6.36
N ALA A 223 -2.56 4.82 -6.42
CA ALA A 223 -2.41 5.60 -7.64
C ALA A 223 -0.97 5.57 -8.17
N TRP A 224 0.00 5.77 -7.28
CA TRP A 224 1.42 5.65 -7.59
C TRP A 224 1.76 4.25 -8.10
N THR A 225 1.29 3.21 -7.42
CA THR A 225 1.56 1.82 -7.79
C THR A 225 1.01 1.51 -9.19
N LEU A 226 -0.20 1.98 -9.51
CA LEU A 226 -0.77 1.87 -10.85
C LEU A 226 0.10 2.62 -11.88
N GLY A 227 0.43 3.89 -11.63
CA GLY A 227 1.26 4.69 -12.52
C GLY A 227 2.62 4.05 -12.79
N GLN A 228 3.32 3.62 -11.74
CA GLN A 228 4.59 2.92 -11.84
C GLN A 228 4.47 1.63 -12.66
N ARG A 229 3.43 0.82 -12.45
CA ARG A 229 3.21 -0.40 -13.24
C ARG A 229 2.93 -0.10 -14.70
N LEU A 230 2.15 0.94 -15.01
CA LEU A 230 1.86 1.36 -16.38
C LEU A 230 3.13 1.85 -17.11
N ILE A 231 3.96 2.65 -16.44
CA ILE A 231 5.24 3.13 -16.98
C ILE A 231 6.19 1.95 -17.20
N LEU A 232 6.36 1.08 -16.21
CA LEU A 232 7.25 -0.07 -16.32
C LEU A 232 6.77 -1.09 -17.36
N ARG A 233 5.46 -1.20 -17.62
CA ARG A 233 4.93 -2.00 -18.72
C ARG A 233 5.37 -1.47 -20.09
N ARG A 234 5.51 -0.16 -20.24
CA ARG A 234 5.99 0.46 -21.49
C ARG A 234 7.50 0.37 -21.67
N ILE A 235 8.27 0.50 -20.58
CA ILE A 235 9.74 0.55 -20.64
C ILE A 235 10.37 -0.84 -20.78
N LEU A 236 9.83 -1.84 -20.09
CA LEU A 236 10.43 -3.18 -20.06
C LEU A 236 9.77 -4.07 -21.12
N PRO A 237 10.57 -4.73 -21.99
CA PRO A 237 10.07 -5.51 -23.12
C PRO A 237 9.12 -6.64 -22.68
N PRO A 238 8.18 -7.06 -23.55
CA PRO A 238 7.29 -8.18 -23.27
C PRO A 238 8.11 -9.42 -22.95
N VAL A 239 7.67 -10.16 -21.93
CA VAL A 239 8.26 -11.47 -21.60
C VAL A 239 7.97 -12.37 -22.80
N ALA A 240 9.01 -12.79 -23.53
CA ALA A 240 8.86 -13.75 -24.62
C ALA A 240 8.14 -14.99 -24.10
N ALA A 241 7.02 -15.33 -24.75
CA ALA A 241 6.18 -16.48 -24.43
C ALA A 241 6.93 -17.80 -24.69
#